data_AF-A0A1Q2YZY7-F1
#
_entry.id   AF-A0A1Q2YZY7-F1
#
_cell.length_a   1.000
_cell.length_b   1.000
_cell.length_c   1.000
_cell.angle_alpha   90.00
_cell.angle_beta   90.00
_cell.angle_gamma   90.00
#
_symmetry.space_group_name_H-M   'P 1'
#
loop_
_entity.id
_entity.type
_entity.pdbx_description
1 polymer ?
#
loop_
_entity_poly.entity_id
_entity_poly.type
_entity_poly.pdbx_seq_one_letter_code
_entity_poly.pdbx_strand_id
1 'polypeptide(L)'
;MPRPPAPPVTAAYADIPLADGIAVLPEGGWRLQGDITPPQQAALQRLAKAMAERSRGRVTVLARVSGPADDLSTARRDSLSRAQEIKRTLESGGLPGTRIDLRPLGLTIEATDSIDLIPPAPPRGAMAPAAPSPSPPPAAAPAPRRG
;
A
#
# COMPACT_ATOMS: atom_id res chain seq x y z
N MET A 1 -19.03 11.10 -21.22
CA MET A 1 -18.73 9.66 -21.14
C MET A 1 -17.78 9.46 -19.96
N PRO A 2 -18.16 8.76 -18.88
CA PRO A 2 -17.22 8.42 -17.81
C PRO A 2 -16.13 7.49 -18.37
N ARG A 3 -14.88 7.78 -18.04
CA ARG A 3 -13.73 6.94 -18.43
C ARG A 3 -13.84 5.63 -17.63
N PRO A 4 -13.66 4.45 -18.24
CA PRO A 4 -13.65 3.19 -17.50
C PRO A 4 -12.58 3.27 -16.39
N PRO A 5 -12.86 2.73 -15.19
CA PRO A 5 -11.88 2.70 -14.12
C PRO A 5 -10.60 2.04 -14.62
N ALA A 6 -9.46 2.66 -14.34
CA ALA A 6 -8.17 2.05 -14.68
C ALA A 6 -8.09 0.68 -14.00
N PRO A 7 -7.63 -0.37 -14.71
CA PRO A 7 -7.48 -1.69 -14.10
C PRO A 7 -6.53 -1.58 -12.91
N PRO A 8 -6.80 -2.32 -11.82
CA PRO A 8 -5.94 -2.29 -10.64
C PRO A 8 -4.54 -2.77 -11.02
N VAL A 9 -3.52 -2.17 -10.41
CA VAL A 9 -2.10 -2.45 -10.71
C VAL A 9 -1.75 -3.92 -10.47
N THR A 10 -2.48 -4.59 -9.57
CA THR A 10 -2.36 -6.02 -9.28
C THR A 10 -2.78 -6.93 -10.44
N ALA A 11 -3.61 -6.44 -11.38
CA ALA A 11 -4.02 -7.22 -12.56
C ALA A 11 -2.83 -7.63 -13.44
N ALA A 12 -1.75 -6.83 -13.46
CA ALA A 12 -0.51 -7.15 -14.17
C ALA A 12 0.27 -8.34 -13.58
N TYR A 13 -0.18 -8.84 -12.42
CA TYR A 13 0.41 -9.94 -11.67
C TYR A 13 -0.63 -11.03 -11.34
N ALA A 14 -1.82 -10.99 -11.95
CA ALA A 14 -2.91 -11.92 -11.66
C ALA A 14 -2.61 -13.36 -12.06
N ASP A 15 -1.62 -13.59 -12.94
CA ASP A 15 -1.12 -14.91 -13.32
C ASP A 15 -0.25 -15.57 -12.23
N ILE A 16 0.16 -14.80 -11.21
CA ILE A 16 1.04 -15.31 -10.16
C ILE A 16 0.18 -15.98 -9.08
N PRO A 17 0.43 -17.27 -8.76
CA PRO A 17 -0.32 -17.96 -7.74
C PRO A 17 -0.04 -17.35 -6.37
N LEU A 18 -1.10 -16.83 -5.74
CA LEU A 18 -1.08 -16.38 -4.36
C LEU A 18 -1.31 -17.57 -3.42
N ALA A 19 -0.67 -17.54 -2.26
CA ALA A 19 -0.98 -18.49 -1.19
C ALA A 19 -2.25 -18.07 -0.45
N ASP A 20 -2.92 -19.04 0.18
CA ASP A 20 -4.04 -18.78 1.08
C ASP A 20 -3.66 -17.77 2.17
N GLY A 21 -4.61 -16.90 2.51
CA GLY A 21 -4.42 -15.82 3.48
C GLY A 21 -3.77 -14.54 2.91
N ILE A 22 -3.40 -14.50 1.63
CA ILE A 22 -3.00 -13.26 0.94
C ILE A 22 -4.24 -12.67 0.25
N ALA A 23 -4.76 -11.56 0.78
CA ALA A 23 -5.89 -10.85 0.20
C ALA A 23 -5.43 -9.79 -0.80
N VAL A 24 -6.15 -9.63 -1.91
CA VAL A 24 -5.92 -8.53 -2.87
C VAL A 24 -6.72 -7.31 -2.42
N LEU A 25 -6.05 -6.15 -2.30
CA LEU A 25 -6.69 -4.90 -1.91
C LEU A 25 -7.39 -4.22 -3.09
N PRO A 26 -8.56 -3.60 -2.88
CA PRO A 26 -9.29 -2.87 -3.93
C PRO A 26 -8.48 -1.70 -4.51
N GLU A 27 -7.69 -1.01 -3.68
CA GLU A 27 -6.80 0.08 -4.09
C GLU A 27 -5.58 -0.36 -4.93
N GLY A 28 -5.37 -1.66 -5.11
CA GLY A 28 -4.21 -2.21 -5.80
C GLY A 28 -3.07 -2.48 -4.83
N GLY A 29 -3.04 -3.69 -4.29
CA GLY A 29 -1.98 -4.21 -3.43
C GLY A 29 -2.34 -5.58 -2.88
N TRP A 30 -1.53 -6.08 -1.95
CA TRP A 30 -1.79 -7.33 -1.24
C TRP A 30 -1.71 -7.10 0.26
N ARG A 31 -2.66 -7.68 1.01
CA ARG A 31 -2.65 -7.69 2.47
C ARG A 31 -2.40 -9.10 2.98
N LEU A 32 -1.50 -9.19 3.95
CA LEU A 32 -1.26 -10.37 4.78
C LEU A 32 -1.60 -10.01 6.22
N GLN A 33 -2.13 -10.96 6.98
CA GLN A 33 -2.45 -10.78 8.39
C GLN A 33 -1.81 -11.86 9.23
N GLY A 34 -1.32 -11.49 10.41
CA GLY A 34 -0.67 -12.38 11.36
C GLY A 34 0.72 -12.84 10.91
N ASP A 35 1.13 -14.01 11.40
CA ASP A 35 2.43 -14.59 11.09
C ASP A 35 2.49 -15.13 9.65
N ILE A 36 3.61 -14.86 8.99
CA ILE A 36 3.84 -15.28 7.61
C ILE A 36 4.26 -16.74 7.59
N THR A 37 3.46 -17.53 6.90
CA THR A 37 3.73 -18.96 6.71
C THR A 37 4.73 -19.18 5.57
N PRO A 38 5.49 -20.30 5.56
CA PRO A 38 6.38 -20.66 4.46
C PRO A 38 5.74 -20.60 3.04
N PRO A 39 4.50 -21.08 2.81
CA PRO A 39 3.88 -20.96 1.49
C PRO A 39 3.60 -19.51 1.08
N GLN A 40 3.21 -18.64 2.04
CA GLN A 40 3.04 -17.21 1.78
C GLN A 40 4.38 -16.54 1.46
N GLN A 41 5.45 -16.91 2.16
CA GLN A 41 6.80 -16.44 1.87
C GLN A 41 7.24 -16.79 0.44
N ALA A 42 6.98 -18.03 0.00
CA ALA A 42 7.28 -18.46 -1.37
C ALA A 42 6.43 -17.72 -2.42
N ALA A 43 5.15 -17.44 -2.13
CA ALA A 43 4.31 -16.63 -3.01
C ALA A 43 4.84 -15.19 -3.13
N LEU A 44 5.25 -14.57 -2.02
CA LEU A 44 5.87 -13.24 -2.02
C LEU A 44 7.18 -13.19 -2.82
N GLN A 45 8.00 -14.25 -2.75
CA GLN A 45 9.22 -14.33 -3.56
C GLN A 45 8.93 -14.39 -5.07
N ARG A 46 7.91 -15.17 -5.49
CA ARG A 46 7.48 -15.22 -6.90
C ARG A 46 6.94 -13.87 -7.36
N LEU A 47 6.16 -13.20 -6.51
CA LEU A 47 5.65 -11.87 -6.77
C LEU A 47 6.80 -10.85 -6.92
N ALA A 48 7.77 -10.89 -6.02
CA ALA A 48 8.96 -10.03 -6.06
C ALA A 48 9.76 -10.22 -7.35
N LYS A 49 9.96 -11.47 -7.77
CA LYS A 49 10.61 -11.80 -9.03
C LYS A 49 9.89 -11.16 -10.22
N ALA A 50 8.57 -11.35 -10.31
CA ALA A 50 7.81 -10.76 -11.39
C ALA A 50 7.78 -9.23 -11.34
N MET A 51 7.77 -8.61 -10.16
CA MET A 51 7.89 -7.16 -10.02
C MET A 51 9.26 -6.64 -10.47
N ALA A 52 10.33 -7.41 -10.24
CA ALA A 52 11.67 -7.09 -10.70
C ALA A 52 11.78 -7.17 -12.24
N GLU A 53 11.14 -8.18 -12.85
CA GLU A 53 11.15 -8.41 -14.30
C GLU A 53 10.22 -7.47 -15.07
N ARG A 54 9.00 -7.25 -14.58
CA ARG A 54 7.92 -6.55 -15.31
C ARG A 54 7.86 -5.05 -15.01
N SER A 55 8.46 -4.60 -13.91
CA SER A 55 8.41 -3.20 -13.50
C SER A 55 9.78 -2.68 -13.08
N ARG A 56 9.94 -1.35 -13.20
CA ARG A 56 11.11 -0.61 -12.69
C ARG A 56 10.77 0.32 -11.51
N GLY A 57 9.51 0.38 -11.08
CA GLY A 57 9.09 1.26 -9.98
C GLY A 57 9.44 0.73 -8.59
N ARG A 58 9.14 1.53 -7.54
CA ARG A 58 9.35 1.16 -6.14
C ARG A 58 8.13 0.47 -5.54
N VAL A 59 8.35 -0.58 -4.76
CA VAL A 59 7.34 -1.29 -3.96
C VAL A 59 7.32 -0.67 -2.56
N THR A 60 6.14 -0.37 -2.04
CA THR A 60 6.00 0.10 -0.66
C THR A 60 5.47 -1.02 0.21
N VAL A 61 6.10 -1.25 1.36
CA VAL A 61 5.66 -2.21 2.38
C VAL A 61 5.19 -1.42 3.60
N LEU A 62 3.89 -1.51 3.88
CA LEU A 62 3.27 -0.93 5.06
C LEU A 62 3.12 -2.04 6.11
N ALA A 63 3.75 -1.88 7.27
CA ALA A 63 3.66 -2.85 8.34
C ALA A 63 2.94 -2.23 9.54
N ARG A 64 1.95 -2.96 10.05
CA ARG A 64 1.16 -2.64 11.22
C ARG A 64 1.20 -3.83 12.17
N VAL A 65 1.28 -3.57 13.46
CA VAL A 65 1.19 -4.62 14.48
C VAL A 65 -0.01 -4.39 15.39
N SER A 66 -0.63 -5.50 15.78
CA SER A 66 -1.54 -5.57 16.89
C SER A 66 -0.72 -5.73 18.16
N GLY A 67 -0.97 -4.88 19.14
CA GLY A 67 -0.28 -4.95 20.43
C GLY A 67 -1.07 -4.18 21.48
N PRO A 68 -0.77 -4.39 22.78
CA PRO A 68 -1.38 -3.60 23.83
C PRO A 68 -1.12 -2.12 23.56
N ALA A 69 -2.18 -1.31 23.62
CA ALA A 69 -2.16 0.12 23.26
C ALA A 69 -1.17 0.96 24.11
N ASP A 70 -0.73 0.42 25.25
CA ASP A 70 0.13 1.11 26.22
C ASP A 70 1.61 1.23 25.83
N ASP A 71 2.12 0.48 24.84
CA ASP A 71 3.55 0.56 24.47
C ASP A 71 3.79 0.84 22.97
N LEU A 72 3.51 2.08 22.58
CA LEU A 72 3.73 2.60 21.21
C LEU A 72 5.17 2.40 20.70
N SER A 73 6.16 2.48 21.61
CA SER A 73 7.57 2.29 21.29
C SER A 73 7.88 0.85 20.91
N THR A 74 7.33 -0.11 21.64
CA THR A 74 7.45 -1.54 21.35
C THR A 74 6.71 -1.88 20.05
N ALA A 75 5.47 -1.42 19.88
CA ALA A 75 4.72 -1.63 18.63
C ALA A 75 5.44 -1.10 17.37
N ARG A 76 6.12 0.05 17.47
CA ARG A 76 6.93 0.57 16.35
C ARG A 76 8.14 -0.30 16.05
N ARG A 77 8.84 -0.81 17.07
CA ARG A 77 9.99 -1.71 16.89
C ARG A 77 9.54 -3.02 16.25
N ASP A 78 8.43 -3.58 16.68
CA ASP A 78 7.89 -4.83 16.14
C ASP A 78 7.41 -4.64 14.70
N SER A 79 6.70 -3.54 14.41
CA SER A 79 6.31 -3.19 13.03
C SER A 79 7.53 -3.06 12.11
N LEU A 80 8.62 -2.47 12.61
CA LEU A 80 9.85 -2.33 11.84
C LEU A 80 10.52 -3.68 11.61
N SER A 81 10.61 -4.54 12.63
CA SER A 81 11.15 -5.90 12.50
C SER A 81 10.38 -6.71 11.45
N ARG A 82 9.05 -6.68 11.50
CA ARG A 82 8.18 -7.34 10.50
C ARG A 82 8.38 -6.79 9.09
N ALA A 83 8.48 -5.47 8.95
CA ALA A 83 8.78 -4.82 7.66
C ALA A 83 10.14 -5.27 7.10
N GLN A 84 11.15 -5.46 7.95
CA GLN A 84 12.47 -5.95 7.54
C GLN A 84 12.44 -7.41 7.10
N GLU A 85 11.66 -8.27 7.75
CA GLU A 85 11.49 -9.67 7.35
C GLU A 85 10.85 -9.79 5.96
N ILE A 86 9.82 -8.98 5.70
CA ILE A 86 9.23 -8.86 4.36
C ILE A 86 10.28 -8.40 3.36
N LYS A 87 11.05 -7.35 3.69
CA LYS A 87 12.11 -6.85 2.80
C LYS A 87 13.06 -7.96 2.38
N ARG A 88 13.58 -8.72 3.35
CA ARG A 88 14.50 -9.85 3.08
C ARG A 88 13.86 -10.93 2.22
N THR A 89 12.58 -11.19 2.42
CA THR A 89 11.81 -12.14 1.60
C THR A 89 11.69 -11.66 0.15
N LEU A 90 11.38 -10.38 -0.07
CA LEU A 90 11.29 -9.80 -1.41
C LEU A 90 12.67 -9.72 -2.09
N GLU A 91 13.72 -9.39 -1.35
CA GLU A 91 15.11 -9.41 -1.82
C GLU A 91 15.53 -10.81 -2.25
N SER A 92 15.14 -11.84 -1.47
CA SER A 92 15.37 -13.24 -1.83
C SER A 92 14.62 -13.66 -3.09
N GLY A 93 13.50 -13.00 -3.41
CA GLY A 93 12.79 -13.12 -4.68
C GLY A 93 13.42 -12.36 -5.85
N GLY A 94 14.51 -11.62 -5.63
CA GLY A 94 15.24 -10.87 -6.66
C GLY A 94 14.83 -9.41 -6.83
N LEU A 95 13.96 -8.87 -5.97
CA LEU A 95 13.65 -7.44 -5.98
C LEU A 95 14.74 -6.67 -5.21
N PRO A 96 15.49 -5.75 -5.82
CA PRO A 96 16.58 -5.07 -5.12
C PRO A 96 16.03 -4.18 -4.02
N GLY A 97 16.63 -4.25 -2.82
CA GLY A 97 16.19 -3.52 -1.63
C GLY A 97 16.09 -2.00 -1.79
N THR A 98 16.83 -1.41 -2.74
CA THR A 98 16.76 0.02 -3.09
C THR A 98 15.42 0.42 -3.74
N ARG A 99 14.66 -0.57 -4.22
CA ARG A 99 13.31 -0.41 -4.78
C ARG A 99 12.22 -0.74 -3.76
N ILE A 100 12.56 -1.00 -2.49
CA ILE A 100 11.62 -1.36 -1.45
C ILE A 100 11.59 -0.24 -0.40
N ASP A 101 10.48 0.48 -0.34
CA ASP A 101 10.23 1.49 0.68
C ASP A 101 9.51 0.87 1.88
N LEU A 102 10.16 0.86 3.05
CA LEU A 102 9.57 0.37 4.29
C LEU A 102 8.86 1.51 5.04
N ARG A 103 7.60 1.28 5.38
CA ARG A 103 6.77 2.23 6.13
C ARG A 103 6.11 1.52 7.32
N PRO A 104 6.79 1.46 8.47
CA PRO A 104 6.18 0.98 9.71
C PRO A 104 5.16 2.01 10.19
N LEU A 105 3.89 1.63 10.21
CA LEU A 105 2.79 2.50 10.65
C LEU A 105 2.53 2.39 12.16
N GLY A 106 3.03 1.33 12.81
CA GLY A 106 2.87 1.12 14.25
C GLY A 106 1.56 0.40 14.57
N LEU A 107 0.89 0.82 15.65
CA LEU A 107 -0.33 0.18 16.14
C LEU A 107 -1.46 0.28 15.13
N THR A 108 -2.15 -0.84 14.95
CA THR A 108 -3.46 -0.89 14.28
C THR A 108 -4.57 -1.07 15.30
N ILE A 109 -5.76 -0.61 14.94
CA ILE A 109 -6.99 -0.87 15.71
C ILE A 109 -7.46 -2.32 15.56
N GLU A 110 -6.92 -3.03 14.58
CA GLU A 110 -7.24 -4.44 14.33
C GLU A 110 -6.52 -5.33 15.35
N ALA A 111 -7.18 -6.40 15.77
CA ALA A 111 -6.62 -7.32 16.78
C ALA A 111 -5.45 -8.18 16.21
N THR A 112 -5.05 -7.99 14.95
CA THR A 112 -4.03 -8.80 14.28
C THR A 112 -3.05 -7.93 13.49
N ASP A 113 -1.79 -8.35 13.49
CA ASP A 113 -0.74 -7.76 12.65
C ASP A 113 -1.18 -7.73 11.19
N SER A 114 -0.85 -6.67 10.48
CA SER A 114 -1.25 -6.49 9.08
C SER A 114 -0.10 -5.91 8.26
N ILE A 115 0.17 -6.54 7.13
CA ILE A 115 1.20 -6.12 6.19
C ILE A 115 0.53 -5.86 4.85
N ASP A 116 0.61 -4.61 4.38
CA ASP A 116 0.15 -4.23 3.05
C ASP A 116 1.36 -4.03 2.13
N LEU A 117 1.39 -4.78 1.03
CA LEU A 117 2.37 -4.67 -0.03
C LEU A 117 1.75 -3.93 -1.21
N ILE A 118 2.24 -2.73 -1.46
CA ILE A 118 1.77 -1.86 -2.53
C ILE A 118 2.74 -1.97 -3.72
N PRO A 119 2.30 -2.48 -4.88
CA PRO A 119 3.14 -2.58 -6.06
C PRO A 119 3.54 -1.19 -6.56
N PRO A 120 4.59 -1.11 -7.41
CA PRO A 120 4.93 0.13 -8.05
C PRO A 120 3.73 0.65 -8.84
N ALA A 121 3.24 1.83 -8.46
CA ALA A 121 2.27 2.54 -9.27
C ALA A 121 2.84 2.66 -10.69
N PRO A 122 2.03 2.42 -11.73
CA PRO A 122 2.46 2.76 -13.09
C PRO A 122 2.86 4.25 -13.09
N PRO A 123 3.87 4.65 -13.90
CA PRO A 123 4.21 6.07 -14.02
C PRO A 123 2.92 6.83 -14.25
N ARG A 124 2.65 7.83 -13.40
CA ARG A 124 1.43 8.65 -13.49
C ARG A 124 1.43 9.37 -14.84
N GLY A 125 0.99 8.69 -15.90
CA GLY A 125 0.59 9.30 -17.15
C GLY A 125 -0.73 10.01 -16.87
N ALA A 126 -0.63 11.32 -16.61
CA ALA A 126 -1.75 12.20 -16.30
C ALA A 126 -2.61 11.75 -15.11
N MET A 127 -2.10 12.02 -13.90
CA MET A 127 -3.03 12.58 -12.91
C MET A 127 -3.59 13.84 -13.57
N ALA A 128 -4.83 13.78 -14.08
CA ALA A 128 -5.56 15.00 -14.38
C ALA A 128 -5.42 15.86 -13.12
N PRO A 129 -4.99 17.12 -13.24
CA PRO A 129 -4.84 17.98 -12.06
C PRO A 129 -6.13 17.86 -11.27
N ALA A 130 -5.99 17.59 -9.96
CA ALA A 130 -7.09 17.73 -9.04
C ALA A 130 -7.81 19.02 -9.42
N ALA A 131 -9.09 18.91 -9.77
CA ALA A 131 -9.90 20.08 -10.06
C ALA A 131 -9.61 21.10 -8.95
N PRO A 132 -9.29 22.37 -9.29
CA PRO A 132 -9.06 23.37 -8.26
C PRO A 132 -10.26 23.35 -7.33
N SER A 133 -10.00 23.32 -6.02
CA SER A 133 -11.04 23.45 -4.98
C SER A 133 -12.07 24.49 -5.43
N PRO A 134 -13.38 24.22 -5.32
CA PRO A 134 -14.36 25.24 -5.64
C PRO A 134 -14.04 26.46 -4.77
N SER A 135 -13.76 27.59 -5.41
CA SER A 135 -13.58 28.87 -4.74
C SER A 135 -14.76 29.07 -3.79
N PRO A 136 -14.54 29.59 -2.56
CA PRO A 136 -15.66 29.94 -1.70
C PRO A 136 -16.58 30.91 -2.46
N PRO A 137 -17.91 30.80 -2.32
CA PRO A 137 -18.82 31.73 -2.97
C PRO A 137 -18.46 33.15 -2.51
N PRO A 138 -18.50 34.17 -3.40
CA PRO A 138 -18.34 35.55 -2.96
C PRO A 138 -19.43 35.83 -1.93
N ALA A 139 -19.01 36.36 -0.77
CA ALA A 139 -19.91 36.83 0.27
C ALA A 139 -20.95 37.77 -0.37
N ALA A 140 -22.23 37.43 -0.21
CA ALA A 140 -23.33 38.24 -0.67
C ALA A 140 -23.18 39.66 -0.12
N ALA A 141 -23.08 40.64 -1.03
CA ALA A 141 -23.14 42.05 -0.68
C ALA A 141 -24.46 42.34 0.04
N PRO A 142 -24.46 43.06 1.18
CA PRO A 142 -25.71 43.50 1.77
C PRO A 142 -26.39 44.52 0.84
N ALA A 143 -27.68 44.29 0.60
CA ALA A 143 -28.55 45.15 -0.20
C ALA A 143 -28.58 46.61 0.33
N PRO A 144 -28.72 47.62 -0.55
CA PRO A 144 -28.92 49.00 -0.11
C PRO A 144 -30.28 49.11 0.59
N ARG A 145 -30.26 49.43 1.89
CA ARG A 145 -31.46 49.93 2.58
C ARG A 145 -31.77 51.30 2.02
N ARG A 146 -32.85 51.35 1.24
CA ARG A 146 -33.52 52.57 0.83
C ARG A 146 -34.58 52.89 1.90
N GLY A 147 -34.48 54.07 2.51
CA GLY A 147 -35.39 54.56 3.55
C GLY A 147 -34.72 55.64 4.38
#